data_AF-A0A965U3M0-F1
#
_entry.id   AF-A0A965U3M0-F1
#
_cell.length_a   1.000
_cell.length_b   1.000
_cell.length_c   1.000
_cell.angle_alpha   90.00
_cell.angle_beta   90.00
_cell.angle_gamma   90.00
#
_symmetry.space_group_name_H-M   'P 1'
#
loop_
_entity.id
_entity.type
_entity.pdbx_description
1 polymer ?
#
loop_
_entity_poly.entity_id
_entity_poly.type
_entity_poly.pdbx_seq_one_letter_code
_entity_poly.pdbx_strand_id
1 'polypeptide(L)' 'MQSPWWKEAVVYQIYPRSFYDSNGDGVGDLPGVLARLPYLKLLGVNVLWLCPVYV' A
#
# COMPACT_ATOMS: atom_id res chain seq x y z
N MET A 1 10.78 25.45 14.72
CA MET A 1 10.51 24.00 14.85
C MET A 1 10.46 23.43 13.44
N GLN A 2 11.09 22.28 13.17
CA GLN A 2 10.92 21.61 11.88
C GLN A 2 9.47 21.10 11.75
N SER A 3 8.86 21.23 10.57
CA SER A 3 7.58 20.60 10.27
C SER A 3 7.72 19.07 10.37
N PRO A 4 6.85 18.37 11.10
CA PRO A 4 6.85 16.91 11.07
C PRO A 4 6.62 16.40 9.65
N TRP A 5 7.41 15.42 9.20
CA TRP A 5 7.38 14.90 7.83
C TRP A 5 5.98 14.43 7.39
N TRP A 6 5.17 13.92 8.31
CA TRP A 6 3.83 13.39 8.03
C TRP A 6 2.82 14.48 7.67
N LYS A 7 3.09 15.76 7.98
CA LYS A 7 2.21 16.88 7.60
C LYS A 7 2.17 17.13 6.10
N GLU A 8 3.20 16.69 5.38
CA GLU A 8 3.36 16.85 3.92
C GLU A 8 3.25 15.51 3.20
N ALA A 9 2.97 14.42 3.93
CA ALA A 9 2.92 13.07 3.37
C ALA A 9 1.57 12.77 2.70
N VAL A 10 1.62 12.13 1.53
CA VAL A 10 0.46 11.54 0.87
C VAL A 10 0.30 10.10 1.36
N VAL A 11 -0.88 9.81 1.93
CA VAL A 11 -1.25 8.47 2.43
C VAL A 11 -2.12 7.75 1.40
N TYR A 12 -1.78 6.50 1.09
CA TYR A 12 -2.58 5.62 0.24
C TYR A 12 -3.08 4.43 1.05
N GLN A 13 -4.39 4.30 1.19
CA GLN A 13 -5.00 3.17 1.89
C GLN A 13 -5.17 1.98 0.94
N ILE A 14 -4.73 0.81 1.36
CA ILE A 14 -4.84 -0.43 0.60
C ILE A 14 -5.73 -1.40 1.37
N TYR A 15 -6.73 -1.95 0.67
CA TYR A 15 -7.48 -3.12 1.10
C TYR A 15 -6.86 -4.38 0.45
N PRO A 16 -6.00 -5.16 1.16
CA PRO A 16 -5.10 -6.11 0.51
C PRO A 16 -5.83 -7.17 -0.32
N ARG A 17 -6.94 -7.72 0.21
CA ARG A 17 -7.76 -8.75 -0.43
C ARG A 17 -8.36 -8.35 -1.78
N SER A 18 -8.41 -7.07 -2.11
CA SER A 18 -8.95 -6.59 -3.39
C SER A 18 -7.94 -5.75 -4.17
N PHE A 19 -6.68 -5.69 -3.74
CA PHE A 19 -5.69 -4.83 -4.36
C PHE A 19 -4.97 -5.52 -5.52
N TYR A 20 -4.31 -6.65 -5.24
CA TYR A 20 -3.61 -7.41 -6.26
C TYR A 20 -3.39 -8.86 -5.82
N ASP A 21 -3.91 -9.80 -6.60
CA ASP A 21 -3.69 -11.23 -6.46
C ASP A 21 -2.43 -11.64 -7.23
N SER A 22 -1.46 -12.23 -6.53
CA SER A 22 -0.18 -12.65 -7.12
C SER A 22 -0.09 -14.16 -7.38
N ASN A 23 -1.01 -14.96 -6.83
CA ASN A 23 -0.97 -16.42 -6.87
C ASN A 23 -2.13 -17.05 -7.68
N GLY A 24 -3.12 -16.25 -8.07
CA GLY A 24 -4.27 -16.65 -8.88
C GLY A 24 -5.42 -17.30 -8.09
N ASP A 25 -5.47 -17.13 -6.77
CA ASP A 25 -6.54 -17.70 -5.92
C ASP A 25 -7.82 -16.83 -5.87
N GLY A 26 -7.79 -15.66 -6.50
CA GLY A 26 -8.90 -14.71 -6.54
C GLY A 26 -8.94 -13.72 -5.38
N VAL A 27 -7.96 -13.76 -4.47
CA VAL A 27 -7.84 -12.87 -3.32
C VAL A 27 -6.49 -12.15 -3.34
N GLY A 28 -6.52 -10.83 -3.17
CA GLY A 28 -5.29 -10.06 -3.13
C GLY A 28 -4.43 -10.36 -1.89
N ASP A 29 -3.12 -10.30 -2.07
CA ASP A 29 -2.14 -10.79 -1.11
C ASP A 29 -0.96 -9.80 -0.91
N LEU A 30 -0.13 -10.04 0.12
CA LEU A 30 1.00 -9.17 0.43
C LEU A 30 2.10 -9.19 -0.66
N PRO A 31 2.48 -10.35 -1.25
CA PRO A 31 3.36 -10.35 -2.42
C PRO A 31 2.84 -9.48 -3.58
N GLY A 32 1.53 -9.41 -3.76
CA GLY A 32 0.86 -8.55 -4.72
C GLY A 32 0.99 -7.06 -4.39
N VAL A 33 0.87 -6.69 -3.12
CA VAL A 33 1.19 -5.34 -2.65
C VAL A 33 2.65 -4.99 -2.97
N LEU A 34 3.58 -5.91 -2.69
CA LEU A 34 5.01 -5.73 -2.98
C LEU A 34 5.27 -5.53 -4.48
N ALA A 35 4.64 -6.32 -5.34
CA ALA A 35 4.75 -6.22 -6.79
C ALA A 35 4.30 -4.86 -7.35
N ARG A 36 3.43 -4.14 -6.61
CA ARG A 36 2.88 -2.83 -7.01
C ARG A 36 3.55 -1.65 -6.31
N LEU A 37 4.57 -1.86 -5.48
CA LEU A 37 5.36 -0.77 -4.90
C LEU A 37 5.96 0.20 -5.95
N PRO A 38 6.47 -0.26 -7.13
CA PRO A 38 6.95 0.66 -8.16
C PRO A 38 5.84 1.59 -8.68
N TYR A 39 4.61 1.10 -8.82
CA TYR A 39 3.45 1.90 -9.20
C TYR A 39 3.11 2.94 -8.12
N LEU A 40 3.07 2.52 -6.85
CA LEU A 40 2.77 3.42 -5.72
C LEU A 40 3.84 4.51 -5.56
N LYS A 41 5.11 4.17 -5.82
CA LYS A 41 6.20 5.13 -5.87
C LYS A 41 6.06 6.11 -7.03
N LEU A 42 5.70 5.63 -8.22
CA LEU A 42 5.45 6.50 -9.38
C LEU A 42 4.28 7.46 -9.14
N LEU A 43 3.25 7.01 -8.42
CA LEU A 43 2.11 7.83 -8.01
C LEU A 43 2.50 8.94 -7.02
N GLY A 44 3.65 8.83 -6.34
CA GLY A 44 4.17 9.83 -5.40
C GLY A 44 3.69 9.65 -3.96
N VAL A 45 3.24 8.45 -3.59
CA VAL A 45 2.76 8.15 -2.23
C VAL A 45 3.94 8.03 -1.26
N ASN A 46 3.78 8.55 -0.04
CA ASN A 46 4.79 8.46 1.02
C ASN A 46 4.49 7.38 2.05
N VAL A 47 3.20 7.12 2.34
CA VAL A 47 2.77 6.17 3.38
C VAL A 47 1.70 5.24 2.83
N LEU A 48 1.87 3.94 3.07
CA LEU A 48 0.84 2.94 2.81
C LEU A 48 0.11 2.62 4.11
N TRP A 49 -1.21 2.82 4.12
CA TRP A 49 -2.07 2.39 5.21
C TRP A 49 -2.79 1.10 4.82
N LEU A 50 -2.40 -0.02 5.41
CA LEU A 50 -3.06 -1.29 5.14
C LEU A 50 -4.30 -1.44 6.02
N CYS A 51 -5.43 -1.83 5.41
CA CYS A 51 -6.52 -2.44 6.15
C CYS A 51 -6.03 -3.71 6.89
N PRO A 52 -6.75 -4.20 7.91
CA PRO A 52 -6.32 -5.34 8.73
C PRO A 52 -5.79 -6.54 7.92
N VAL A 53 -4.58 -6.99 8.26
CA VAL A 53 -3.87 -8.17 7.70
C VAL A 53 -3.55 -9.21 8.77
N TYR A 54 -4.22 -9.11 9.91
CA TYR A 54 -4.05 -10.04 11.02
C TYR A 54 -4.72 -11.37 10.67
N VAL A 55 -4.17 -12.45 11.23
CA VAL A 55 -4.74 -13.81 11.20
C VAL A 55 -5.27 -14.14 12.58
#